data_AF-A0A942DDP3-F1
#
_entry.id   AF-A0A942DDP3-F1
#
_cell.length_a   1.000
_cell.length_b   1.000
_cell.length_c   1.000
_cell.angle_alpha   90.00
_cell.angle_beta   90.00
_cell.angle_gamma   90.00
#
_symmetry.space_group_name_H-M   'P 1'
#
loop_
_entity.id
_entity.type
_entity.pdbx_description
1 polymer ?
#
loop_
_entity_poly.entity_id
_entity_poly.type
_entity_poly.pdbx_seq_one_letter_code
_entity_poly.pdbx_strand_id
1 'polypeptide(L)'
;MPNLISPEVTRLAQLKAKQAGVDINHELARSIVEESIIELDPELDLVINTAESFSEIAGLAKFVGANDIVVNDRHFDVRVLNDEGNVEISRALIGTPYLLNGSLVVSLNGTDGGTVVGMVEAFDWLSAEQQNKGNNVTLKFQPKANFDLGATLRGICDNAQSSMPSTVKTLPNETELQGFISNRDSIIAARQKQIVISILNDATVRAKFEAAQATARKADRVVSDAAVWENRVETVVDSVSSKFASLSPKEVRSVVRKTGEIFGGQPESPQFRKHMLSKLTVEQLSKKFAGVSLSKVAEVVDHVFSGQPAVDSVKGIVNNKVAVDIAAKIKTQRNRAEGFVAATAEEIGMAFNQLALQPAYATHSSADSGVESINEALQLLEAAELAEQASHLIQ
;
A
#
# COMPACT_ATOMS: atom_id res chain seq x y z
N MET A 1 14.20 18.18 33.65
CA MET A 1 15.39 17.79 32.84
C MET A 1 14.87 17.31 31.49
N PRO A 2 15.66 17.35 30.40
CA PRO A 2 15.20 16.79 29.14
C PRO A 2 15.12 15.27 29.23
N ASN A 3 13.93 14.73 28.93
CA ASN A 3 13.72 13.29 28.83
C ASN A 3 14.30 12.81 27.50
N LEU A 4 15.12 11.77 27.56
CA LEU A 4 15.74 11.16 26.39
C LEU A 4 14.79 10.14 25.79
N ILE A 5 14.53 10.25 24.50
CA ILE A 5 13.67 9.28 23.80
C ILE A 5 14.56 8.17 23.26
N SER A 6 14.28 6.93 23.65
CA SER A 6 15.00 5.79 23.10
C SER A 6 14.59 5.53 21.64
N PRO A 7 15.47 4.96 20.80
CA PRO A 7 15.13 4.59 19.43
C PRO A 7 13.90 3.67 19.32
N GLU A 8 13.66 2.82 20.33
CA GLU A 8 12.49 1.96 20.42
C GLU A 8 11.20 2.77 20.61
N VAL A 9 11.22 3.80 21.47
CA VAL A 9 10.08 4.72 21.66
C VAL A 9 9.83 5.51 20.38
N THR A 10 10.88 5.98 19.69
CA THR A 10 10.73 6.67 18.39
C THR A 10 10.07 5.76 17.34
N ARG A 11 10.49 4.49 17.22
CA ARG A 11 9.88 3.53 16.28
C ARG A 11 8.42 3.25 16.62
N LEU A 12 8.10 3.13 17.91
CA LEU A 12 6.74 2.89 18.37
C LEU A 12 5.84 4.11 18.11
N ALA A 13 6.36 5.32 18.35
CA ALA A 13 5.70 6.58 18.01
C ALA A 13 5.47 6.70 16.49
N GLN A 14 6.44 6.34 15.65
CA GLN A 14 6.27 6.29 14.20
C GLN A 14 5.14 5.34 13.78
N LEU A 15 5.08 4.15 14.38
CA LEU A 15 4.03 3.17 14.09
C LEU A 15 2.65 3.70 14.50
N LYS A 16 2.53 4.23 15.72
CA LYS A 16 1.27 4.82 16.24
C LYS A 16 0.82 6.01 15.39
N ALA A 17 1.73 6.95 15.11
CA ALA A 17 1.47 8.11 14.27
C ALA A 17 0.97 7.70 12.88
N LYS A 18 1.61 6.69 12.26
CA LYS A 18 1.19 6.16 10.96
C LYS A 18 -0.18 5.47 11.01
N GLN A 19 -0.48 4.71 12.07
CA GLN A 19 -1.78 4.05 12.23
C GLN A 19 -2.91 5.04 12.50
N ALA A 20 -2.65 6.07 13.30
CA ALA A 20 -3.59 7.14 13.60
C ALA A 20 -3.74 8.11 12.42
N GLY A 21 -2.69 8.30 11.61
CA GLY A 21 -2.62 9.28 10.54
C GLY A 21 -2.31 10.69 11.05
N VAL A 22 -1.44 10.80 12.06
CA VAL A 22 -1.05 12.04 12.73
C VAL A 22 0.45 12.29 12.61
N ASP A 23 0.89 13.49 12.97
CA ASP A 23 2.31 13.85 13.06
C ASP A 23 3.01 13.07 14.17
N ILE A 24 4.20 12.56 13.88
CA ILE A 24 5.07 11.87 14.86
C ILE A 24 5.38 12.76 16.07
N ASN A 25 5.53 14.06 15.87
CA ASN A 25 5.88 15.00 16.94
C ASN A 25 4.80 15.05 18.02
N HIS A 26 3.52 14.86 17.66
CA HIS A 26 2.44 14.79 18.64
C HIS A 26 2.54 13.55 19.52
N GLU A 27 2.83 12.39 18.92
CA GLU A 27 3.04 11.14 19.65
C GLU A 27 4.27 11.20 20.56
N LEU A 28 5.39 11.76 20.06
CA LEU A 28 6.60 11.94 20.87
C LEU A 28 6.35 12.88 22.04
N ALA A 29 5.65 13.99 21.83
CA ALA A 29 5.29 14.91 22.90
C ALA A 29 4.42 14.23 23.97
N ARG A 30 3.45 13.41 23.57
CA ARG A 30 2.63 12.63 24.50
C ARG A 30 3.50 11.69 25.34
N SER A 31 4.39 10.92 24.72
CA SER A 31 5.32 10.03 25.43
C SER A 31 6.23 10.79 26.40
N ILE A 32 6.72 11.97 26.03
CA ILE A 32 7.52 12.83 26.92
C ILE A 32 6.73 13.25 28.15
N VAL A 33 5.47 13.65 28.00
CA VAL A 33 4.64 14.03 29.14
C VAL A 33 4.35 12.82 30.03
N GLU A 34 3.99 11.67 29.44
CA GLU A 34 3.72 10.44 30.18
C GLU A 34 4.93 10.01 31.01
N GLU A 35 6.12 9.97 30.40
CA GLU A 35 7.37 9.64 31.08
C GLU A 35 7.72 10.68 32.15
N SER A 36 7.55 11.97 31.84
CA SER A 36 7.80 13.05 32.80
C SER A 36 6.94 12.88 34.05
N ILE A 37 5.69 12.45 33.92
CA ILE A 37 4.77 12.22 35.05
C ILE A 37 5.16 10.97 35.84
N ILE A 38 5.55 9.89 35.16
CA ILE A 38 6.00 8.65 35.80
C ILE A 38 7.26 8.88 36.65
N GLU A 39 8.13 9.80 36.22
CA GLU A 39 9.35 10.17 36.95
C GLU A 39 9.11 11.16 38.10
N LEU A 40 7.91 11.73 38.24
CA LEU A 40 7.60 12.61 39.37
C LEU A 40 7.56 11.85 40.70
N ASP A 41 7.62 12.61 41.80
CA ASP A 41 7.51 12.07 43.15
C ASP A 41 6.22 11.24 43.31
N PRO A 42 6.32 9.94 43.66
CA PRO A 42 5.16 9.08 43.90
C PRO A 42 4.20 9.63 44.96
N GLU A 43 4.67 10.47 45.90
CA GLU A 43 3.81 11.13 46.89
C GLU A 43 2.83 12.15 46.28
N LEU A 44 2.97 12.48 44.99
CA LEU A 44 2.02 13.30 44.24
C LEU A 44 0.72 12.56 43.89
N ASP A 45 0.69 11.23 44.00
CA ASP A 45 -0.48 10.37 43.70
C ASP A 45 -1.10 10.66 42.32
N LEU A 46 -0.24 10.84 41.31
CA LEU A 46 -0.64 11.07 39.93
C LEU A 46 -0.65 9.74 39.17
N VAL A 47 -1.82 9.36 38.64
CA VAL A 47 -2.04 8.12 37.90
C VAL A 47 -2.45 8.43 36.47
N ILE A 48 -1.73 7.86 35.51
CA ILE A 48 -2.03 8.00 34.07
C ILE A 48 -3.01 6.91 33.63
N ASN A 49 -4.08 7.30 32.95
CA ASN A 49 -5.07 6.38 32.36
C ASN A 49 -5.10 6.53 30.82
N THR A 50 -4.25 5.79 30.13
CA THR A 50 -4.13 5.89 28.66
C THR A 50 -5.39 5.42 27.92
N ALA A 51 -6.17 4.51 28.52
CA ALA A 51 -7.34 3.90 27.87
C ALA A 51 -8.51 4.87 27.69
N GLU A 52 -8.56 5.92 28.51
CA GLU A 52 -9.62 6.93 28.46
C GLU A 52 -9.28 8.13 27.57
N SER A 53 -8.03 8.24 27.11
CA SER A 53 -7.59 9.35 26.28
C SER A 53 -8.36 9.46 24.97
N PHE A 54 -8.77 10.68 24.61
CA PHE A 54 -9.45 10.92 23.34
C PHE A 54 -8.50 10.84 22.14
N SER A 55 -7.18 10.89 22.35
CA SER A 55 -6.17 10.64 21.32
C SER A 55 -6.22 9.21 20.78
N GLU A 56 -6.75 8.25 21.56
CA GLU A 56 -6.98 6.89 21.10
C GLU A 56 -8.20 6.79 20.16
N ILE A 57 -9.09 7.80 20.17
CA ILE A 57 -10.16 7.93 19.18
C ILE A 57 -9.52 8.43 17.89
N ALA A 58 -9.15 7.47 17.05
CA ALA A 58 -8.31 7.72 15.89
C ALA A 58 -8.88 8.76 14.91
N GLY A 59 -10.20 8.98 14.90
CA GLY A 59 -10.86 10.04 14.12
C GLY A 59 -10.63 11.43 14.69
N LEU A 60 -10.69 11.57 16.01
CA LEU A 60 -10.39 12.85 16.65
C LEU A 60 -8.91 13.19 16.50
N ALA A 61 -8.02 12.21 16.69
CA ALA A 61 -6.59 12.39 16.44
C ALA A 61 -6.32 12.84 15.00
N LYS A 62 -6.84 12.13 13.99
CA LYS A 62 -6.61 12.46 12.57
C LYS A 62 -7.23 13.78 12.12
N PHE A 63 -8.48 14.06 12.49
CA PHE A 63 -9.26 15.15 11.86
C PHE A 63 -9.26 16.46 12.65
N VAL A 64 -9.04 16.42 13.96
CA VAL A 64 -8.95 17.62 14.80
C VAL A 64 -7.63 17.73 15.57
N GLY A 65 -6.74 16.75 15.43
CA GLY A 65 -5.45 16.78 16.12
C GLY A 65 -5.59 16.62 17.63
N ALA A 66 -6.54 15.81 18.09
CA ALA A 66 -6.64 15.45 19.51
C ALA A 66 -5.37 14.68 19.93
N ASN A 67 -4.71 15.17 20.96
CA ASN A 67 -3.47 14.63 21.51
C ASN A 67 -3.45 14.85 23.03
N ASP A 68 -4.28 14.13 23.78
CA ASP A 68 -4.40 14.27 25.24
C ASP A 68 -3.83 13.08 26.01
N ILE A 69 -3.53 13.34 27.28
CA ILE A 69 -3.31 12.32 28.31
C ILE A 69 -4.38 12.45 29.39
N VAL A 70 -4.63 11.38 30.14
CA VAL A 70 -5.56 11.40 31.28
C VAL A 70 -4.77 11.18 32.56
N VAL A 71 -4.87 12.10 33.51
CA VAL A 71 -4.23 12.03 34.83
C VAL A 71 -5.30 12.21 35.89
N ASN A 72 -5.47 11.23 36.78
CA ASN A 72 -6.52 11.23 37.82
C ASN A 72 -7.90 11.65 37.26
N ASP A 73 -8.34 10.96 36.19
CA ASP A 73 -9.61 11.17 35.48
C ASP A 73 -9.77 12.57 34.83
N ARG A 74 -8.66 13.27 34.61
CA ARG A 74 -8.63 14.58 33.94
C ARG A 74 -7.85 14.52 32.65
N HIS A 75 -8.49 14.98 31.58
CA HIS A 75 -7.86 15.13 30.27
C HIS A 75 -7.00 16.38 30.22
N PHE A 76 -5.75 16.24 29.80
CA PHE A 76 -4.82 17.32 29.50
C PHE A 76 -4.39 17.20 28.05
N ASP A 77 -4.64 18.24 27.26
CA ASP A 77 -4.16 18.32 25.89
C ASP A 77 -2.63 18.51 25.86
N VAL A 78 -1.95 17.99 24.84
CA VAL A 78 -0.50 18.05 24.71
C VAL A 78 -0.13 18.67 23.35
N ARG A 79 0.63 19.76 23.38
CA ARG A 79 1.01 20.53 22.19
C ARG A 79 2.51 20.71 22.09
N VAL A 80 3.01 20.59 20.86
CA VAL A 80 4.41 20.79 20.53
C VAL A 80 4.67 22.29 20.33
N LEU A 81 5.72 22.80 20.95
CA LEU A 81 6.27 24.11 20.66
C LEU A 81 7.09 24.03 19.38
N ASN A 82 6.70 24.75 18.34
CA ASN A 82 7.43 24.78 17.09
C ASN A 82 8.66 25.69 17.14
N ASP A 83 9.50 25.64 16.10
CA ASP A 83 10.74 26.42 16.00
C ASP A 83 10.53 27.94 16.01
N GLU A 84 9.33 28.40 15.68
CA GLU A 84 8.95 29.81 15.72
C GLU A 84 8.48 30.27 17.11
N GLY A 85 8.45 29.37 18.10
CA GLY A 85 7.96 29.63 19.45
C GLY A 85 6.44 29.71 19.53
N ASN A 86 5.73 29.03 18.64
CA ASN A 86 4.29 28.98 18.59
C ASN A 86 3.76 27.58 18.93
N VAL A 87 2.55 27.55 19.48
CA VAL A 87 1.73 26.34 19.64
C VAL A 87 0.45 26.49 18.82
N GLU A 88 -0.04 25.37 18.28
CA GLU A 88 -1.19 25.36 17.38
C GLU A 88 -2.22 24.31 17.78
N ILE A 89 -3.50 24.67 17.71
CA ILE A 89 -4.62 23.76 17.97
C ILE A 89 -5.76 23.98 16.98
N SER A 90 -6.52 22.93 16.69
CA SER A 90 -7.75 23.07 15.90
C SER A 90 -8.77 23.92 16.66
N ARG A 91 -9.37 24.88 15.96
CA ARG A 91 -10.48 25.70 16.46
C ARG A 91 -11.66 24.85 16.94
N ALA A 92 -11.86 23.65 16.36
CA ALA A 92 -12.92 22.74 16.73
C ALA A 92 -12.83 22.24 18.19
N LEU A 93 -11.65 22.30 18.81
CA LEU A 93 -11.41 21.88 20.19
C LEU A 93 -11.57 23.02 21.20
N ILE A 94 -11.42 24.28 20.77
CA ILE A 94 -11.45 25.45 21.65
C ILE A 94 -12.86 25.73 22.17
N GLY A 95 -12.98 25.89 23.49
CA GLY A 95 -14.27 26.09 24.15
C GLY A 95 -15.11 24.81 24.22
N THR A 96 -14.51 23.65 23.95
CA THR A 96 -15.13 22.34 24.19
C THR A 96 -14.60 21.74 25.50
N PRO A 97 -15.28 20.72 26.04
CA PRO A 97 -14.83 20.06 27.26
C PRO A 97 -13.43 19.42 27.15
N TYR A 98 -12.94 19.18 25.93
CA TYR A 98 -11.60 18.67 25.64
C TYR A 98 -10.48 19.52 26.27
N LEU A 99 -10.64 20.85 26.29
CA LEU A 99 -9.61 21.78 26.77
C LEU A 99 -9.88 22.33 28.17
N LEU A 100 -10.77 21.72 28.96
CA LEU A 100 -11.11 22.24 30.30
C LEU A 100 -9.88 22.43 31.18
N ASN A 101 -8.95 21.47 31.15
CA ASN A 101 -7.72 21.53 31.94
C ASN A 101 -6.54 22.09 31.13
N GLY A 102 -6.78 22.79 30.02
CA GLY A 102 -5.74 23.42 29.20
C GLY A 102 -4.85 22.45 28.42
N SER A 103 -3.72 22.99 27.95
CA SER A 103 -2.75 22.27 27.11
C SER A 103 -1.34 22.34 27.72
N LEU A 104 -0.73 21.19 27.97
CA LEU A 104 0.69 21.07 28.29
C LEU A 104 1.52 21.33 27.03
N VAL A 105 2.56 22.15 27.16
CA VAL A 105 3.45 22.52 26.06
C VAL A 105 4.76 21.79 26.18
N VAL A 106 5.14 21.09 25.11
CA VAL A 106 6.37 20.29 25.03
C VAL A 106 7.32 20.90 24.01
N SER A 107 8.54 21.17 24.42
CA SER A 107 9.64 21.48 23.50
C SER A 107 10.35 20.16 23.16
N LEU A 108 10.39 19.82 21.88
CA LEU A 108 11.08 18.64 21.38
C LEU A 108 12.48 19.03 20.89
N ASN A 109 13.45 18.14 21.08
CA ASN A 109 14.77 18.21 20.48
C ASN A 109 14.86 17.15 19.37
N GLY A 110 14.20 17.42 18.24
CA GLY A 110 14.03 16.43 17.19
C GLY A 110 13.31 15.18 17.69
N THR A 111 13.88 14.01 17.36
CA THR A 111 13.35 12.70 17.81
C THR A 111 14.06 12.13 19.05
N ASP A 112 15.04 12.86 19.58
CA ASP A 112 16.01 12.33 20.55
C ASP A 112 15.64 12.69 21.99
N GLY A 113 14.72 13.63 22.18
CA GLY A 113 14.31 14.06 23.51
C GLY A 113 13.26 15.17 23.52
N GLY A 114 12.81 15.54 24.71
CA GLY A 114 11.89 16.65 24.91
C GLY A 114 11.75 17.07 26.36
N THR A 115 11.02 18.16 26.61
CA THR A 115 10.72 18.64 27.96
C THR A 115 9.38 19.34 27.98
N VAL A 116 8.60 19.14 29.04
CA VAL A 116 7.41 19.95 29.29
C VAL A 116 7.85 21.34 29.78
N VAL A 117 7.58 22.36 28.98
CA VAL A 117 8.09 23.74 29.18
C VAL A 117 7.04 24.71 29.71
N GLY A 118 5.79 24.25 29.82
CA GLY A 118 4.73 24.98 30.49
C GLY A 118 3.35 24.52 30.10
N MET A 119 2.39 25.41 30.29
CA MET A 119 0.98 25.13 30.09
C MET A 119 0.27 26.37 29.54
N VAL A 120 -0.66 26.15 28.60
CA VAL A 120 -1.60 27.16 28.10
C VAL A 120 -2.96 26.88 28.70
N GLU A 121 -3.57 27.89 29.33
CA GLU A 121 -4.88 27.73 29.97
C GLU A 121 -6.00 27.77 28.93
N ALA A 122 -7.15 27.19 29.27
CA ALA A 122 -8.34 27.21 28.40
C ALA A 122 -8.74 28.64 27.99
N PHE A 123 -8.57 29.61 28.90
CA PHE A 123 -8.87 31.02 28.66
C PHE A 123 -7.93 31.66 27.62
N ASP A 124 -6.66 31.29 27.63
CA ASP A 124 -5.68 31.81 26.66
C ASP A 124 -6.03 31.36 25.24
N TRP A 125 -6.47 30.11 25.08
CA TRP A 125 -6.96 29.60 23.81
C TRP A 125 -8.22 30.31 23.32
N LEU A 126 -9.18 30.56 24.21
CA LEU A 126 -10.39 31.33 23.90
C LEU A 126 -10.04 32.76 23.47
N SER A 127 -9.08 33.39 24.13
CA SER A 127 -8.60 34.73 23.80
C SER A 127 -7.88 34.76 22.44
N ALA A 128 -7.05 33.76 22.15
CA ALA A 128 -6.36 33.62 20.86
C ALA A 128 -7.33 33.31 19.71
N GLU A 129 -8.40 32.55 19.96
CA GLU A 129 -9.44 32.26 18.96
C GLU A 129 -10.10 33.55 18.46
N GLN A 130 -10.32 34.55 19.32
CA GLN A 130 -10.93 35.83 18.93
C GLN A 130 -10.05 36.64 17.96
N GLN A 131 -8.73 36.46 18.03
CA GLN A 131 -7.75 37.20 17.24
C GLN A 131 -7.40 36.48 15.93
N ASN A 132 -7.56 35.17 15.89
CA ASN A 132 -7.28 34.35 14.71
C ASN A 132 -8.56 34.10 13.90
N LYS A 133 -8.48 33.94 12.57
CA LYS A 133 -9.64 33.60 11.72
C LYS A 133 -9.55 32.22 11.07
N GLY A 134 -8.40 31.56 11.14
CA GLY A 134 -8.16 30.25 10.52
C GLY A 134 -8.81 29.07 11.24
N ASN A 135 -8.83 27.92 10.59
CA ASN A 135 -9.34 26.66 11.17
C ASN A 135 -8.47 26.15 12.32
N ASN A 136 -7.21 26.57 12.36
CA ASN A 136 -6.31 26.36 13.47
C ASN A 136 -5.99 27.70 14.12
N VAL A 137 -5.82 27.69 15.43
CA VAL A 137 -5.47 28.85 16.24
C VAL A 137 -4.03 28.67 16.71
N THR A 138 -3.21 29.64 16.34
CA THR A 138 -1.79 29.71 16.71
C THR A 138 -1.62 30.72 17.85
N LEU A 139 -0.85 30.36 18.87
CA LEU A 139 -0.52 31.21 20.01
C LEU A 139 1.00 31.23 20.19
N LYS A 140 1.57 32.43 20.36
CA LYS A 140 2.99 32.57 20.69
C LYS A 140 3.21 32.24 22.16
N PHE A 141 4.05 31.24 22.43
CA PHE A 141 4.27 30.73 23.78
C PHE A 141 5.69 31.08 24.25
N GLN A 142 5.79 31.56 25.50
CA GLN A 142 7.06 31.83 26.14
C GLN A 142 7.27 30.82 27.28
N PRO A 143 8.22 29.88 27.13
CA PRO A 143 8.58 28.94 28.18
C PRO A 143 8.86 29.62 29.52
N LYS A 144 8.29 29.08 30.60
CA LYS A 144 8.60 29.55 31.96
C LYS A 144 9.87 28.85 32.44
N ALA A 145 10.88 29.62 32.85
CA ALA A 145 12.19 29.08 33.23
C ALA A 145 12.16 28.06 34.39
N ASN A 146 11.18 28.19 35.30
CA ASN A 146 10.99 27.31 36.45
C ASN A 146 9.59 26.65 36.43
N PHE A 147 9.16 26.15 35.28
CA PHE A 147 7.89 25.42 35.21
C PHE A 147 7.98 24.12 36.03
N ASP A 148 7.05 23.96 36.98
CA ASP A 148 6.92 22.76 37.80
C ASP A 148 5.68 21.98 37.34
N LEU A 149 5.93 20.87 36.63
CA LEU A 149 4.87 19.99 36.13
C LEU A 149 4.07 19.36 37.28
N GLY A 150 4.73 18.87 38.32
CA GLY A 150 4.08 18.17 39.43
C GLY A 150 3.18 19.08 40.24
N ALA A 151 3.66 20.28 40.58
CA ALA A 151 2.85 21.28 41.27
C ALA A 151 1.65 21.73 40.42
N THR A 152 1.84 21.89 39.10
CA THR A 152 0.78 22.28 38.17
C THR A 152 -0.31 21.21 38.07
N LEU A 153 0.08 19.95 37.85
CA LEU A 153 -0.88 18.83 37.74
C LEU A 153 -1.63 18.61 39.05
N ARG A 154 -0.93 18.56 40.20
CA ARG A 154 -1.57 18.43 41.51
C ARG A 154 -2.58 19.56 41.75
N GLY A 155 -2.18 20.80 41.49
CA GLY A 155 -3.08 21.96 41.64
C GLY A 155 -4.37 21.85 40.82
N ILE A 156 -4.31 21.23 39.63
CA ILE A 156 -5.49 21.01 38.79
C ILE A 156 -6.30 19.79 39.24
N CYS A 157 -5.63 18.71 39.62
CA CYS A 157 -6.26 17.48 40.09
C CYS A 157 -7.02 17.67 41.41
N ASP A 158 -6.52 18.54 42.29
CA ASP A 158 -7.12 18.84 43.61
C ASP A 158 -8.35 19.77 43.53
N ASN A 159 -8.51 20.51 42.44
CA ASN A 159 -9.65 21.40 42.25
C ASN A 159 -10.95 20.61 41.99
N ALA A 160 -12.13 21.13 42.34
CA ALA A 160 -13.39 20.47 41.96
C ALA A 160 -13.46 20.28 40.44
N GLN A 161 -13.85 19.08 39.98
CA GLN A 161 -13.99 18.80 38.55
C GLN A 161 -15.05 19.72 37.97
N SER A 162 -14.65 20.57 37.02
CA SER A 162 -15.58 21.43 36.31
C SER A 162 -16.53 20.55 35.50
N SER A 163 -17.84 20.70 35.72
CA SER A 163 -18.82 19.87 35.02
C SER A 163 -18.79 20.18 33.51
N MET A 164 -18.74 19.12 32.72
CA MET A 164 -18.80 19.21 31.26
C MET A 164 -20.11 19.94 30.88
N PRO A 165 -20.10 20.98 30.01
CA PRO A 165 -21.33 21.58 29.51
C PRO A 165 -22.20 20.48 28.87
N SER A 166 -23.37 20.27 29.46
CA SER A 166 -24.10 19.00 29.38
C SER A 166 -25.17 18.92 28.29
N THR A 167 -25.31 19.90 27.40
CA THR A 167 -26.37 19.84 26.38
C THR A 167 -25.96 20.44 25.03
N VAL A 168 -25.61 19.56 24.10
CA VAL A 168 -25.75 19.86 22.67
C VAL A 168 -27.23 19.76 22.34
N LYS A 169 -27.86 20.86 21.88
CA LYS A 169 -29.29 20.91 21.57
C LYS A 169 -29.72 19.94 20.46
N THR A 170 -28.79 19.54 19.59
CA THR A 170 -29.05 18.68 18.43
C THR A 170 -27.86 17.77 18.19
N LEU A 171 -28.04 16.46 18.43
CA LEU A 171 -27.03 15.45 18.15
C LEU A 171 -26.69 15.42 16.65
N PRO A 172 -25.42 15.18 16.28
CA PRO A 172 -25.04 15.06 14.88
C PRO A 172 -25.62 13.79 14.26
N ASN A 173 -26.13 13.92 13.04
CA ASN A 173 -26.56 12.77 12.24
C ASN A 173 -25.36 12.12 11.51
N GLU A 174 -25.60 10.96 10.88
CA GLU A 174 -24.55 10.21 10.19
C GLU A 174 -23.91 10.99 9.04
N THR A 175 -24.70 11.75 8.29
CA THR A 175 -24.21 12.62 7.20
C THR A 175 -23.27 13.72 7.71
N GLU A 176 -23.59 14.31 8.86
CA GLU A 176 -22.73 15.33 9.49
C GLU A 176 -21.42 14.72 10.00
N LEU A 177 -21.47 13.52 10.60
CA LEU A 177 -20.27 12.80 11.02
C LEU A 177 -19.37 12.42 9.83
N GLN A 178 -19.96 11.93 8.73
CA GLN A 178 -19.23 11.65 7.49
C GLN A 178 -18.68 12.92 6.83
N GLY A 179 -19.46 14.00 6.81
CA GLY A 179 -19.03 15.31 6.32
C GLY A 179 -17.87 15.87 7.14
N PHE A 180 -17.88 15.66 8.46
CA PHE A 180 -16.80 16.07 9.36
C PHE A 180 -15.49 15.31 9.09
N ILE A 181 -15.58 14.03 8.74
CA ILE A 181 -14.43 13.18 8.34
C ILE A 181 -13.90 13.58 6.96
N SER A 182 -14.79 13.90 6.01
CA SER A 182 -14.44 14.02 4.59
C SER A 182 -14.07 15.45 4.19
N ASN A 183 -14.74 16.45 4.75
CA ASN A 183 -14.53 17.87 4.47
C ASN A 183 -14.97 18.74 5.66
N ARG A 184 -14.21 18.64 6.77
CA ARG A 184 -14.46 19.41 8.00
C ARG A 184 -14.62 20.91 7.74
N ASP A 185 -13.79 21.46 6.86
CA ASP A 185 -13.69 22.91 6.63
C ASP A 185 -14.94 23.49 5.94
N SER A 186 -15.78 22.63 5.35
CA SER A 186 -17.11 23.01 4.86
C SER A 186 -18.15 23.22 5.97
N ILE A 187 -17.88 22.72 7.18
CA ILE A 187 -18.75 22.83 8.35
C ILE A 187 -18.35 24.06 9.16
N ILE A 188 -19.30 24.88 9.56
CA ILE A 188 -19.03 26.06 10.39
C ILE A 188 -18.41 25.65 11.75
N ALA A 189 -17.45 26.43 12.25
CA ALA A 189 -16.72 26.12 13.48
C ALA A 189 -17.64 25.85 14.70
N ALA A 190 -18.74 26.59 14.84
CA ALA A 190 -19.71 26.36 15.92
C ALA A 190 -20.34 24.95 15.86
N ARG A 191 -20.61 24.44 14.65
CA ARG A 191 -21.16 23.09 14.47
C ARG A 191 -20.07 22.02 14.62
N GLN A 192 -18.85 22.29 14.18
CA GLN A 192 -17.69 21.44 14.46
C GLN A 192 -17.52 21.22 15.97
N LYS A 193 -17.56 22.30 16.78
CA LYS A 193 -17.49 22.21 18.25
C LYS A 193 -18.63 21.38 18.83
N GLN A 194 -19.87 21.53 18.35
CA GLN A 194 -20.99 20.71 18.78
C GLN A 194 -20.80 19.22 18.46
N ILE A 195 -20.28 18.90 17.27
CA ILE A 195 -19.95 17.52 16.88
C ILE A 195 -18.91 16.94 17.84
N VAL A 196 -17.83 17.68 18.11
CA VAL A 196 -16.80 17.26 19.08
C VAL A 196 -17.42 17.02 20.45
N ILE A 197 -18.18 17.98 21.00
CA ILE A 197 -18.84 17.84 22.30
C ILE A 197 -19.72 16.58 22.34
N SER A 198 -20.48 16.29 21.28
CA SER A 198 -21.30 15.08 21.20
C SER A 198 -20.46 13.80 21.17
N ILE A 199 -19.32 13.77 20.47
CA ILE A 199 -18.42 12.59 20.44
C ILE A 199 -17.80 12.33 21.82
N LEU A 200 -17.46 13.40 22.55
CA LEU A 200 -16.87 13.28 23.89
C LEU A 200 -17.90 12.80 24.92
N ASN A 201 -19.14 13.32 24.87
CA ASN A 201 -20.14 13.08 25.91
C ASN A 201 -21.07 11.88 25.64
N ASP A 202 -21.25 11.44 24.38
CA ASP A 202 -22.20 10.38 24.02
C ASP A 202 -21.49 9.19 23.35
N ALA A 203 -21.46 8.05 24.05
CA ALA A 203 -20.85 6.81 23.56
C ALA A 203 -21.50 6.29 22.27
N THR A 204 -22.80 6.54 22.06
CA THR A 204 -23.52 6.14 20.84
C THR A 204 -23.06 6.96 19.65
N VAL A 205 -22.88 8.27 19.83
CA VAL A 205 -22.35 9.15 18.77
C VAL A 205 -20.90 8.79 18.46
N ARG A 206 -20.09 8.51 19.50
CA ARG A 206 -18.71 8.05 19.35
C ARG A 206 -18.61 6.77 18.51
N ALA A 207 -19.40 5.75 18.83
CA ALA A 207 -19.42 4.50 18.06
C ALA A 207 -19.80 4.71 16.58
N LYS A 208 -20.75 5.61 16.30
CA LYS A 208 -21.13 5.97 14.92
C LYS A 208 -19.99 6.69 14.18
N PHE A 209 -19.29 7.58 14.87
CA PHE A 209 -18.14 8.29 14.31
C PHE A 209 -16.98 7.34 13.98
N GLU A 210 -16.68 6.39 14.86
CA GLU A 210 -15.66 5.35 14.62
C GLU A 210 -16.03 4.43 13.45
N ALA A 211 -17.30 4.04 13.32
CA ALA A 211 -17.79 3.25 12.19
C ALA A 211 -17.66 4.01 10.85
N ALA A 212 -18.01 5.29 10.83
CA ALA A 212 -17.84 6.16 9.67
C ALA A 212 -16.35 6.29 9.29
N GLN A 213 -15.46 6.42 10.28
CA GLN A 213 -14.02 6.48 10.05
C GLN A 213 -13.47 5.16 9.50
N ALA A 214 -13.86 4.02 10.04
CA ALA A 214 -13.40 2.71 9.57
C ALA A 214 -13.70 2.52 8.07
N THR A 215 -14.87 2.99 7.63
CA THR A 215 -15.28 3.00 6.23
C THR A 215 -14.36 3.89 5.37
N ALA A 216 -14.09 5.11 5.82
CA ALA A 216 -13.18 6.03 5.14
C ALA A 216 -11.74 5.47 5.05
N ARG A 217 -11.22 4.90 6.14
CA ARG A 217 -9.88 4.27 6.17
C ARG A 217 -9.76 3.08 5.24
N LYS A 218 -10.83 2.29 5.09
CA LYS A 218 -10.85 1.17 4.14
C LYS A 218 -10.73 1.68 2.70
N ALA A 219 -11.41 2.78 2.36
CA ALA A 219 -11.28 3.41 1.05
C ALA A 219 -9.85 3.92 0.81
N ASP A 220 -9.26 4.65 1.77
CA ASP A 220 -7.88 5.15 1.68
C ASP A 220 -6.87 4.01 1.45
N ARG A 221 -7.00 2.90 2.18
CA ARG A 221 -6.15 1.72 2.01
C ARG A 221 -6.30 1.09 0.63
N VAL A 222 -7.53 0.91 0.15
CA VAL A 222 -7.78 0.35 -1.19
C VAL A 222 -7.19 1.24 -2.27
N VAL A 223 -7.29 2.56 -2.15
CA VAL A 223 -6.68 3.51 -3.09
C VAL A 223 -5.14 3.42 -3.06
N SER A 224 -4.55 3.37 -1.86
CA SER A 224 -3.10 3.20 -1.69
C SER A 224 -2.60 1.88 -2.27
N ASP A 225 -3.30 0.78 -2.01
CA ASP A 225 -2.94 -0.56 -2.50
C ASP A 225 -3.08 -0.64 -4.03
N ALA A 226 -4.12 0.00 -4.59
CA ALA A 226 -4.29 0.14 -6.03
C ALA A 226 -3.16 0.96 -6.67
N ALA A 227 -2.73 2.06 -6.05
CA ALA A 227 -1.61 2.87 -6.54
C ALA A 227 -0.28 2.10 -6.48
N VAL A 228 -0.03 1.35 -5.39
CA VAL A 228 1.15 0.48 -5.28
C VAL A 228 1.12 -0.61 -6.34
N TRP A 229 -0.04 -1.20 -6.61
CA TRP A 229 -0.18 -2.22 -7.64
C TRP A 229 0.09 -1.65 -9.04
N GLU A 230 -0.49 -0.50 -9.39
CA GLU A 230 -0.23 0.10 -10.72
C GLU A 230 1.25 0.47 -10.90
N ASN A 231 1.91 1.00 -9.88
CA ASN A 231 3.36 1.26 -9.96
C ASN A 231 4.17 -0.03 -10.21
N ARG A 232 3.77 -1.15 -9.59
CA ARG A 232 4.40 -2.46 -9.85
C ARG A 232 4.13 -2.94 -11.27
N VAL A 233 2.91 -2.77 -11.76
CA VAL A 233 2.53 -3.12 -13.14
C VAL A 233 3.39 -2.34 -14.13
N GLU A 234 3.53 -1.02 -13.98
CA GLU A 234 4.37 -0.20 -14.87
C GLU A 234 5.83 -0.66 -14.86
N THR A 235 6.40 -0.91 -13.69
CA THR A 235 7.78 -1.40 -13.55
C THR A 235 8.00 -2.71 -14.30
N VAL A 236 7.04 -3.64 -14.21
CA VAL A 236 7.10 -4.93 -14.91
C VAL A 236 6.94 -4.74 -16.41
N VAL A 237 6.00 -3.90 -16.85
CA VAL A 237 5.78 -3.58 -18.26
C VAL A 237 7.06 -3.02 -18.88
N ASP A 238 7.70 -2.04 -18.25
CA ASP A 238 8.95 -1.45 -18.73
C ASP A 238 10.07 -2.50 -18.89
N SER A 239 10.17 -3.45 -17.94
CA SER A 239 11.20 -4.50 -17.97
C SER A 239 10.95 -5.60 -19.03
N VAL A 240 9.70 -5.81 -19.43
CA VAL A 240 9.29 -6.94 -20.27
C VAL A 240 8.92 -6.51 -21.70
N SER A 241 8.41 -5.29 -21.91
CA SER A 241 7.94 -4.83 -23.23
C SER A 241 9.01 -4.89 -24.32
N SER A 242 10.27 -4.59 -24.01
CA SER A 242 11.38 -4.66 -24.98
C SER A 242 11.68 -6.09 -25.47
N LYS A 243 11.28 -7.11 -24.69
CA LYS A 243 11.50 -8.53 -25.01
C LYS A 243 10.41 -9.11 -25.91
N PHE A 244 9.26 -8.45 -25.99
CA PHE A 244 8.10 -8.89 -26.78
C PHE A 244 7.77 -7.89 -27.91
N ALA A 245 8.64 -7.79 -28.92
CA ALA A 245 8.56 -6.78 -29.98
C ALA A 245 7.27 -6.80 -30.83
N SER A 246 6.54 -7.93 -30.84
CA SER A 246 5.27 -8.08 -31.57
C SER A 246 4.04 -7.61 -30.78
N LEU A 247 4.21 -7.27 -29.49
CA LEU A 247 3.16 -6.80 -28.60
C LEU A 247 3.34 -5.31 -28.28
N SER A 248 2.23 -4.58 -28.25
CA SER A 248 2.25 -3.18 -27.80
C SER A 248 2.38 -3.11 -26.26
N PRO A 249 2.94 -2.03 -25.70
CA PRO A 249 3.02 -1.84 -24.25
C PRO A 249 1.66 -1.94 -23.54
N LYS A 250 0.57 -1.57 -24.22
CA LYS A 250 -0.80 -1.69 -23.69
C LYS A 250 -1.25 -3.15 -23.55
N GLU A 251 -0.86 -4.01 -24.47
CA GLU A 251 -1.18 -5.45 -24.43
C GLU A 251 -0.38 -6.14 -23.33
N VAL A 252 0.92 -5.84 -23.23
CA VAL A 252 1.78 -6.32 -22.13
C VAL A 252 1.19 -5.91 -20.78
N ARG A 253 0.79 -4.63 -20.63
CA ARG A 253 0.14 -4.12 -19.41
C ARG A 253 -1.14 -4.88 -19.06
N SER A 254 -1.98 -5.17 -20.05
CA SER A 254 -3.21 -5.96 -19.85
C SER A 254 -2.91 -7.36 -19.32
N VAL A 255 -1.89 -8.04 -19.87
CA VAL A 255 -1.49 -9.38 -19.42
C VAL A 255 -0.91 -9.35 -18.00
N VAL A 256 -0.05 -8.38 -17.68
CA VAL A 256 0.53 -8.21 -16.33
C VAL A 256 -0.57 -7.95 -15.30
N ARG A 257 -1.54 -7.08 -15.61
CA ARG A 257 -2.67 -6.78 -14.72
C ARG A 257 -3.53 -8.01 -14.45
N LYS A 258 -3.96 -8.70 -15.50
CA LYS A 258 -4.76 -9.95 -15.38
C LYS A 258 -4.00 -11.05 -14.64
N THR A 259 -2.68 -11.11 -14.77
CA THR A 259 -1.85 -12.09 -14.04
C THR A 259 -1.82 -11.77 -12.55
N GLY A 260 -1.75 -10.48 -12.17
CA GLY A 260 -1.82 -10.07 -10.76
C GLY A 260 -3.19 -10.22 -10.12
N GLU A 261 -4.27 -10.20 -10.91
CA GLU A 261 -5.61 -10.57 -10.42
C GLU A 261 -5.70 -12.05 -10.04
N ILE A 262 -4.96 -12.93 -10.72
CA ILE A 262 -5.00 -14.39 -10.50
C ILE A 262 -4.01 -14.82 -9.41
N PHE A 263 -2.77 -14.32 -9.44
CA PHE A 263 -1.68 -14.77 -8.57
C PHE A 263 -1.30 -13.75 -7.48
N GLY A 264 -2.01 -12.62 -7.41
CA GLY A 264 -1.72 -11.52 -6.49
C GLY A 264 -0.64 -10.56 -7.00
N GLY A 265 -0.54 -9.40 -6.35
CA GLY A 265 0.34 -8.30 -6.76
C GLY A 265 1.83 -8.48 -6.41
N GLN A 266 2.37 -9.70 -6.49
CA GLN A 266 3.78 -10.02 -6.24
C GLN A 266 4.49 -10.46 -7.53
N PRO A 267 5.00 -9.51 -8.35
CA PRO A 267 5.65 -9.82 -9.63
C PRO A 267 6.95 -10.63 -9.50
N GLU A 268 7.55 -10.61 -8.32
CA GLU A 268 8.77 -11.37 -8.01
C GLU A 268 8.51 -12.88 -7.90
N SER A 269 7.25 -13.30 -7.70
CA SER A 269 6.95 -14.70 -7.43
C SER A 269 7.17 -15.57 -8.69
N PRO A 270 7.79 -16.77 -8.56
CA PRO A 270 8.05 -17.64 -9.70
C PRO A 270 6.78 -18.05 -10.46
N GLN A 271 5.67 -18.22 -9.76
CA GLN A 271 4.38 -18.57 -10.35
C GLN A 271 3.81 -17.43 -11.21
N PHE A 272 3.89 -16.19 -10.71
CA PHE A 272 3.51 -15.00 -11.47
C PHE A 272 4.37 -14.86 -12.73
N ARG A 273 5.69 -14.93 -12.60
CA ARG A 273 6.63 -14.80 -13.73
C ARG A 273 6.39 -15.87 -14.78
N LYS A 274 6.25 -17.14 -14.37
CA LYS A 274 5.96 -18.26 -15.27
C LYS A 274 4.66 -18.05 -16.04
N HIS A 275 3.58 -17.68 -15.36
CA HIS A 275 2.27 -17.50 -16.00
C HIS A 275 2.22 -16.27 -16.91
N MET A 276 2.82 -15.16 -16.47
CA MET A 276 2.94 -13.93 -17.25
C MET A 276 3.71 -14.20 -18.55
N LEU A 277 4.89 -14.81 -18.45
CA LEU A 277 5.74 -15.09 -19.60
C LEU A 277 5.11 -16.11 -20.55
N SER A 278 4.45 -17.16 -20.04
CA SER A 278 3.70 -18.11 -20.88
C SER A 278 2.61 -17.38 -21.69
N LYS A 279 1.77 -16.56 -21.03
CA LYS A 279 0.72 -15.78 -21.72
C LYS A 279 1.27 -14.80 -22.76
N LEU A 280 2.31 -14.04 -22.42
CA LEU A 280 2.95 -13.11 -23.36
C LEU A 280 3.56 -13.85 -24.55
N THR A 281 4.12 -15.03 -24.33
CA THR A 281 4.69 -15.89 -25.38
C THR A 281 3.60 -16.39 -26.31
N VAL A 282 2.48 -16.91 -25.78
CA VAL A 282 1.33 -17.34 -26.58
C VAL A 282 0.75 -16.17 -27.40
N GLU A 283 0.59 -14.99 -26.80
CA GLU A 283 0.08 -13.80 -27.52
C GLU A 283 1.05 -13.36 -28.63
N GLN A 284 2.36 -13.33 -28.38
CA GLN A 284 3.35 -13.02 -29.41
C GLN A 284 3.35 -14.04 -30.56
N LEU A 285 3.29 -15.33 -30.22
CA LEU A 285 3.27 -16.40 -31.21
C LEU A 285 2.00 -16.37 -32.05
N SER A 286 0.84 -16.07 -31.45
CA SER A 286 -0.42 -15.96 -32.19
C SER A 286 -0.41 -14.84 -33.24
N LYS A 287 0.29 -13.75 -32.97
CA LYS A 287 0.48 -12.66 -33.95
C LYS A 287 1.51 -12.99 -35.02
N LYS A 288 2.56 -13.75 -34.68
CA LYS A 288 3.60 -14.15 -35.64
C LYS A 288 3.17 -15.30 -36.57
N PHE A 289 2.34 -16.22 -36.07
CA PHE A 289 1.97 -17.45 -36.78
C PHE A 289 0.44 -17.52 -36.96
N ALA A 290 -0.09 -16.81 -37.95
CA ALA A 290 -1.53 -16.73 -38.24
C ALA A 290 -2.16 -18.02 -38.85
N GLY A 291 -1.48 -19.18 -38.77
CA GLY A 291 -1.87 -20.42 -39.45
C GLY A 291 -1.94 -21.68 -38.58
N VAL A 292 -1.55 -21.62 -37.30
CA VAL A 292 -1.58 -22.76 -36.37
C VAL A 292 -2.69 -22.59 -35.35
N SER A 293 -3.30 -23.69 -34.91
CA SER A 293 -4.25 -23.65 -33.79
C SER A 293 -3.59 -23.09 -32.53
N LEU A 294 -4.14 -22.00 -32.01
CA LEU A 294 -3.78 -21.37 -30.73
C LEU A 294 -3.69 -22.37 -29.57
N SER A 295 -4.55 -23.39 -29.58
CA SER A 295 -4.55 -24.44 -28.54
C SER A 295 -3.27 -25.27 -28.55
N LYS A 296 -2.78 -25.65 -29.74
CA LYS A 296 -1.55 -26.43 -29.90
C LYS A 296 -0.33 -25.60 -29.53
N VAL A 297 -0.33 -24.31 -29.88
CA VAL A 297 0.75 -23.37 -29.50
C VAL A 297 0.79 -23.18 -27.99
N ALA A 298 -0.34 -22.98 -27.33
CA ALA A 298 -0.41 -22.88 -25.88
C ALA A 298 0.09 -24.16 -25.17
N GLU A 299 -0.27 -25.32 -25.70
CA GLU A 299 0.16 -26.63 -25.15
C GLU A 299 1.66 -26.89 -25.34
N VAL A 300 2.25 -26.50 -26.50
CA VAL A 300 3.72 -26.50 -26.70
C VAL A 300 4.40 -25.60 -25.68
N VAL A 301 3.91 -24.36 -25.51
CA VAL A 301 4.48 -23.40 -24.58
C VAL A 301 4.43 -23.95 -23.15
N ASP A 302 3.33 -24.55 -22.73
CA ASP A 302 3.21 -25.13 -21.39
C ASP A 302 4.14 -26.34 -21.17
N HIS A 303 4.35 -27.20 -22.16
CA HIS A 303 5.33 -28.30 -22.09
C HIS A 303 6.78 -27.77 -21.95
N VAL A 304 7.15 -26.75 -22.73
CA VAL A 304 8.47 -26.11 -22.67
C VAL A 304 8.69 -25.42 -21.32
N PHE A 305 7.71 -24.64 -20.84
CA PHE A 305 7.76 -24.00 -19.52
C PHE A 305 7.70 -25.01 -18.36
N SER A 306 7.42 -26.28 -18.63
CA SER A 306 7.49 -27.39 -17.67
C SER A 306 8.81 -28.18 -17.76
N GLY A 307 9.74 -27.74 -18.61
CA GLY A 307 11.09 -28.29 -18.72
C GLY A 307 11.26 -29.40 -19.76
N GLN A 308 10.29 -29.60 -20.65
CA GLN A 308 10.46 -30.51 -21.78
C GLN A 308 11.24 -29.83 -22.92
N PRO A 309 12.17 -30.53 -23.59
CA PRO A 309 12.84 -30.02 -24.78
C PRO A 309 11.84 -29.65 -25.89
N ALA A 310 12.16 -28.62 -26.68
CA ALA A 310 11.31 -28.15 -27.77
C ALA A 310 10.87 -29.25 -28.74
N VAL A 311 11.79 -30.13 -29.15
CA VAL A 311 11.50 -31.22 -30.10
C VAL A 311 10.55 -32.26 -29.50
N ASP A 312 10.72 -32.61 -28.22
CA ASP A 312 9.89 -33.60 -27.54
C ASP A 312 8.49 -33.04 -27.25
N SER A 313 8.41 -31.75 -26.93
CA SER A 313 7.15 -31.02 -26.72
C SER A 313 6.27 -31.04 -27.98
N VAL A 314 6.87 -30.84 -29.17
CA VAL A 314 6.15 -30.90 -30.46
C VAL A 314 5.78 -32.33 -30.85
N LYS A 315 6.65 -33.32 -30.57
CA LYS A 315 6.34 -34.75 -30.79
C LYS A 315 5.18 -35.27 -29.95
N GLY A 316 4.90 -34.64 -28.81
CA GLY A 316 3.75 -34.96 -27.95
C GLY A 316 2.41 -34.51 -28.52
N ILE A 317 2.40 -33.53 -29.44
CA ILE A 317 1.19 -32.84 -29.91
C ILE A 317 0.87 -33.15 -31.37
N VAL A 318 1.88 -33.44 -32.19
CA VAL A 318 1.72 -33.72 -33.61
C VAL A 318 1.49 -35.22 -33.85
N ASN A 319 0.46 -35.58 -34.62
CA ASN A 319 0.12 -36.96 -34.94
C ASN A 319 1.21 -37.69 -35.73
N ASN A 320 1.92 -36.98 -36.62
CA ASN A 320 3.01 -37.52 -37.43
C ASN A 320 4.38 -37.17 -36.84
N LYS A 321 4.93 -38.08 -36.03
CA LYS A 321 6.26 -37.91 -35.39
C LYS A 321 7.40 -37.82 -36.41
N VAL A 322 7.27 -38.49 -37.55
CA VAL A 322 8.28 -38.46 -38.63
C VAL A 322 8.33 -37.08 -39.28
N ALA A 323 7.19 -36.39 -39.40
CA ALA A 323 7.15 -35.01 -39.88
C ALA A 323 7.91 -34.04 -38.96
N VAL A 324 7.89 -34.27 -37.64
CA VAL A 324 8.65 -33.48 -36.66
C VAL A 324 10.16 -33.68 -36.82
N ASP A 325 10.59 -34.93 -37.04
CA ASP A 325 12.02 -35.25 -37.25
C ASP A 325 12.55 -34.66 -38.56
N ILE A 326 11.73 -34.70 -39.63
CA ILE A 326 12.05 -34.05 -40.91
C ILE A 326 12.13 -32.53 -40.74
N ALA A 327 11.16 -31.92 -40.06
CA ALA A 327 11.14 -30.48 -39.79
C ALA A 327 12.35 -30.03 -38.96
N ALA A 328 12.72 -30.80 -37.92
CA ALA A 328 13.92 -30.52 -37.11
C ALA A 328 15.20 -30.57 -37.96
N LYS A 329 15.32 -31.54 -38.88
CA LYS A 329 16.47 -31.62 -39.80
C LYS A 329 16.52 -30.47 -40.79
N ILE A 330 15.40 -30.13 -41.43
CA ILE A 330 15.30 -28.98 -42.33
C ILE A 330 15.75 -27.71 -41.61
N LYS A 331 15.32 -27.54 -40.36
CA LYS A 331 15.69 -26.38 -39.54
C LYS A 331 17.18 -26.34 -39.18
N THR A 332 17.79 -27.49 -38.85
CA THR A 332 19.26 -27.55 -38.65
C THR A 332 20.05 -27.23 -39.91
N GLN A 333 19.55 -27.60 -41.10
CA GLN A 333 20.21 -27.27 -42.37
C GLN A 333 20.08 -25.79 -42.73
N ARG A 334 18.99 -25.13 -42.32
CA ARG A 334 18.71 -23.71 -42.58
C ARG A 334 19.53 -22.71 -41.76
N ASN A 335 20.39 -23.19 -40.85
CA ASN A 335 21.35 -22.36 -40.11
C ASN A 335 20.75 -21.05 -39.54
N ARG A 336 19.68 -21.17 -38.74
CA ARG A 336 19.02 -20.05 -38.03
C ARG A 336 18.57 -18.87 -38.91
N ALA A 337 17.98 -19.13 -40.07
CA ALA A 337 17.21 -18.10 -40.76
C ALA A 337 16.10 -17.55 -39.86
N GLU A 338 15.99 -16.22 -39.73
CA GLU A 338 14.96 -15.56 -38.92
C GLU A 338 13.61 -15.57 -39.64
N GLY A 339 12.60 -16.18 -39.02
CA GLY A 339 11.21 -16.18 -39.47
C GLY A 339 10.77 -17.45 -40.21
N PHE A 340 9.46 -17.65 -40.23
CA PHE A 340 8.87 -18.82 -40.88
C PHE A 340 9.00 -18.77 -42.40
N VAL A 341 9.65 -19.80 -42.95
CA VAL A 341 9.68 -20.09 -44.38
C VAL A 341 9.15 -21.50 -44.58
N ALA A 342 8.16 -21.68 -45.47
CA ALA A 342 7.66 -23.01 -45.79
C ALA A 342 8.78 -23.91 -46.33
N ALA A 343 8.72 -25.20 -46.05
CA ALA A 343 9.69 -26.17 -46.57
C ALA A 343 9.51 -26.36 -48.09
N THR A 344 10.58 -26.21 -48.86
CA THR A 344 10.57 -26.53 -50.30
C THR A 344 10.61 -28.05 -50.50
N ALA A 345 10.11 -28.53 -51.64
CA ALA A 345 10.10 -29.96 -51.97
C ALA A 345 11.51 -30.58 -51.98
N GLU A 346 12.53 -29.80 -52.36
CA GLU A 346 13.93 -30.20 -52.37
C GLU A 346 14.49 -30.39 -50.94
N GLU A 347 14.21 -29.46 -50.03
CA GLU A 347 14.63 -29.55 -48.62
C GLU A 347 13.97 -30.75 -47.91
N ILE A 348 12.70 -31.01 -48.21
CA ILE A 348 11.96 -32.18 -47.69
C ILE A 348 12.60 -33.47 -48.20
N GLY A 349 12.91 -33.54 -49.49
CA GLY A 349 13.56 -34.71 -50.10
C GLY A 349 14.96 -34.98 -49.54
N MET A 350 15.76 -33.93 -49.33
CA MET A 350 17.10 -34.06 -48.74
C MET A 350 17.06 -34.50 -47.28
N ALA A 351 16.17 -33.92 -46.46
CA ALA A 351 16.01 -34.29 -45.05
C ALA A 351 15.48 -35.73 -44.90
N PHE A 352 14.54 -36.13 -45.75
CA PHE A 352 14.03 -37.51 -45.79
C PHE A 352 15.12 -38.51 -46.15
N ASN A 353 15.90 -38.26 -47.21
CA ASN A 353 17.00 -39.14 -47.61
C ASN A 353 18.07 -39.31 -46.51
N GLN A 354 18.34 -38.26 -45.74
CA GLN A 354 19.26 -38.33 -44.60
C GLN A 354 18.66 -39.05 -43.38
N LEU A 355 17.34 -39.08 -43.21
CA LEU A 355 16.64 -39.81 -42.13
C LEU A 355 16.38 -41.27 -42.48
N ALA A 356 16.14 -41.57 -43.76
CA ALA A 356 15.93 -42.92 -44.28
C ALA A 356 17.15 -43.84 -44.10
N LEU A 357 18.34 -43.27 -43.86
CA LEU A 357 19.56 -44.00 -43.48
C LEU A 357 19.52 -44.53 -42.03
N GLN A 358 18.53 -44.13 -41.21
CA GLN A 358 18.35 -44.63 -39.85
C GLN A 358 17.33 -45.79 -39.82
N PRO A 359 17.60 -46.89 -39.08
CA PRO A 359 16.77 -48.11 -39.11
C PRO A 359 15.29 -47.92 -38.75
N ALA A 360 14.95 -46.88 -37.98
CA ALA A 360 13.60 -46.60 -37.51
C ALA A 360 12.64 -46.06 -38.59
N TYR A 361 13.17 -45.57 -39.72
CA TYR A 361 12.37 -44.88 -40.75
C TYR A 361 12.18 -45.69 -42.04
N ALA A 362 12.73 -46.90 -42.11
CA ALA A 362 12.71 -47.75 -43.31
C ALA A 362 11.34 -48.40 -43.61
N THR A 363 10.38 -48.38 -42.67
CA THR A 363 9.12 -49.16 -42.77
C THR A 363 7.83 -48.34 -42.81
N HIS A 364 7.89 -47.00 -42.76
CA HIS A 364 6.70 -46.14 -42.71
C HIS A 364 6.74 -45.04 -43.77
N SER A 365 6.65 -45.40 -45.06
CA SER A 365 6.43 -44.44 -46.15
C SER A 365 4.98 -44.48 -46.62
N SER A 366 4.12 -43.60 -46.10
CA SER A 366 2.88 -43.23 -46.79
C SER A 366 3.08 -41.87 -47.46
N ALA A 367 3.06 -41.89 -48.79
CA ALA A 367 3.59 -40.84 -49.67
C ALA A 367 2.78 -39.52 -49.73
N ASP A 368 1.60 -39.44 -49.11
CA ASP A 368 0.70 -38.27 -49.25
C ASP A 368 0.45 -37.48 -47.95
N SER A 369 1.16 -37.76 -46.86
CA SER A 369 0.93 -37.11 -45.55
C SER A 369 1.93 -35.99 -45.18
N GLY A 370 2.84 -35.66 -46.10
CA GLY A 370 4.14 -35.06 -45.76
C GLY A 370 4.15 -33.54 -45.59
N VAL A 371 3.80 -32.77 -46.62
CA VAL A 371 4.22 -31.35 -46.71
C VAL A 371 3.49 -30.45 -45.71
N GLU A 372 2.17 -30.59 -45.57
CA GLU A 372 1.38 -29.81 -44.61
C GLU A 372 1.73 -30.16 -43.16
N SER A 373 1.87 -31.46 -42.84
CA SER A 373 2.30 -31.93 -41.52
C SER A 373 3.72 -31.48 -41.17
N ILE A 374 4.64 -31.43 -42.16
CA ILE A 374 6.00 -30.93 -41.97
C ILE A 374 5.97 -29.42 -41.75
N ASN A 375 5.18 -28.66 -42.51
CA ASN A 375 5.05 -27.21 -42.32
C ASN A 375 4.40 -26.86 -40.98
N GLU A 376 3.37 -27.59 -40.54
CA GLU A 376 2.77 -27.45 -39.20
C GLU A 376 3.81 -27.76 -38.10
N ALA A 377 4.56 -28.86 -38.23
CA ALA A 377 5.62 -29.21 -37.29
C ALA A 377 6.75 -28.17 -37.26
N LEU A 378 7.09 -27.56 -38.40
CA LEU A 378 8.13 -26.53 -38.52
C LEU A 378 7.69 -25.23 -37.82
N GLN A 379 6.41 -24.84 -37.96
CA GLN A 379 5.82 -23.72 -37.21
C GLN A 379 5.79 -23.98 -35.70
N LEU A 380 5.40 -25.19 -35.28
CA LEU A 380 5.38 -25.57 -33.86
C LEU A 380 6.78 -25.65 -33.24
N LEU A 381 7.80 -26.09 -33.99
CA LEU A 381 9.20 -26.07 -33.55
C LEU A 381 9.75 -24.65 -33.42
N GLU A 382 9.33 -23.72 -34.28
CA GLU A 382 9.68 -22.29 -34.15
C GLU A 382 9.00 -21.64 -32.94
N ALA A 383 7.74 -21.99 -32.68
CA ALA A 383 7.03 -21.62 -31.46
C ALA A 383 7.70 -22.17 -30.19
N ALA A 384 8.13 -23.44 -30.21
CA ALA A 384 8.79 -24.10 -29.08
C ALA A 384 10.13 -23.47 -28.72
N GLU A 385 10.96 -23.11 -29.71
CA GLU A 385 12.25 -22.45 -29.48
C GLU A 385 12.09 -21.01 -28.94
N LEU A 386 11.11 -20.26 -29.45
CA LEU A 386 10.77 -18.95 -28.89
C LEU A 386 10.27 -19.06 -27.44
N ALA A 387 9.54 -20.13 -27.12
CA ALA A 387 9.15 -20.46 -25.76
C ALA A 387 10.35 -20.84 -24.87
N GLU A 388 11.33 -21.59 -25.38
CA GLU A 388 12.57 -21.91 -24.66
C GLU A 388 13.34 -20.63 -24.35
N GLN A 389 13.52 -19.74 -25.32
CA GLN A 389 14.16 -18.43 -25.13
C GLN A 389 13.44 -17.58 -24.06
N ALA A 390 12.10 -17.59 -24.07
CA ALA A 390 11.30 -16.91 -23.04
C ALA A 390 11.39 -17.59 -21.66
N SER A 391 11.50 -18.91 -21.62
CA SER A 391 11.62 -19.68 -20.37
C SER A 391 12.94 -19.40 -19.64
N HIS A 392 14.02 -19.10 -20.36
CA HIS A 392 15.29 -18.67 -19.78
C HIS A 392 15.20 -17.32 -19.04
N LEU A 393 14.12 -16.55 -19.22
CA LEU A 393 13.88 -15.29 -18.49
C LEU A 393 13.21 -15.50 -17.12
N ILE A 394 12.87 -16.75 -16.76
CA ILE A 394 12.30 -17.10 -15.45
C ILE A 394 13.40 -17.20 -14.38
N GLN A 395 14.64 -17.53 -14.80
CA GLN A 395 15.85 -17.54 -13.96
C GLN A 395 16.34 -16.11 -13.72
#